data_AF-A0A2T4AFE2-F1
#
_entry.id   AF-A0A2T4AFE2-F1
#
_cell.length_a   1.000
_cell.length_b   1.000
_cell.length_c   1.000
_cell.angle_alpha   90.00
_cell.angle_beta   90.00
_cell.angle_gamma   90.00
#
_symmetry.space_group_name_H-M   'P 1'
#
loop_
_entity.id
_entity.type
_entity.pdbx_description
1 polymer ?
#
loop_
_entity_poly.entity_id
_entity_poly.type
_entity_poly.pdbx_seq_one_letter_code
_entity_poly.pdbx_strand_id
1 'polypeptide(L)'
;MERPQYQHYIPRFILKHFTFAESIGRRSAKDGLLHVLELPRGGFKLANLSKTCGEYNLYDLPSSANPRNIEELFSDLESKSSQIFGKIRDAVAKSLDHIDILEKDIQILFKFMDLSRRRSEYFRDDIADPYRKNDFMFQEMFEQARNQGQSDDPSQFWLEGLQYLLQTSHEDLLTDANKNAWARTYSHYIERYSLQIWKAADGHEFFLNESLVDFEGDTESYMGAEEKEDGRLQLVMMTLDDVKHIILPISPKIAIIFCDESRCWESPFAEILHKRKIPYPENSLLKSAPHKDITSIPVPEQRRGKIRWPATEAWRVNIGKLSAEHHQIINSYSLLHAQSLIIVRSRKCFEQAKRSCDSFSTARIERWESQGSRYTYDNYAPRNKENVPELSGEQSGRIVNDFMLALDRIVCLVQTTNEPLPTTKKNIMDSWMAMCALESCVVKDRSLQPGPVGEIAGMHPEMRAAFEAAFPPKHASHRNLIEMDFMDFFHHGFGEQGFARLMDNIGAKAREIIPPESFTIHWDSCKAVLQQILTNTCRVKGEKEDALLENQTWRSVCILAQNFATLQWMFEERQDILAVFVGQLSKPLGELYPEVIRMRAPRT
;
A
#
# COMPACT_ATOMS: atom_id res chain seq x y z
N MET A 1 -23.09 -23.99 -25.77
CA MET A 1 -22.64 -22.84 -24.97
C MET A 1 -23.61 -22.66 -23.83
N GLU A 2 -23.12 -22.77 -22.60
CA GLU A 2 -23.97 -22.56 -21.43
C GLU A 2 -24.32 -21.07 -21.28
N ARG A 3 -25.45 -20.77 -20.61
CA ARG A 3 -25.91 -19.39 -20.44
C ARG A 3 -24.99 -18.63 -19.46
N PRO A 4 -24.66 -17.36 -19.74
CA PRO A 4 -23.91 -16.53 -18.80
C PRO A 4 -24.61 -16.45 -17.44
N GLN A 5 -23.85 -16.64 -16.36
CA GLN A 5 -24.32 -16.55 -14.98
C GLN A 5 -23.75 -15.29 -14.33
N TYR A 6 -24.60 -14.49 -13.68
CA TYR A 6 -24.14 -13.35 -12.89
C TYR A 6 -23.72 -13.84 -11.50
N GLN A 7 -22.45 -13.69 -11.17
CA GLN A 7 -21.83 -14.20 -9.93
C GLN A 7 -21.45 -13.01 -9.05
N HIS A 8 -21.82 -13.06 -7.77
CA HIS A 8 -21.67 -11.94 -6.85
C HIS A 8 -20.40 -12.06 -6.02
N TYR A 9 -19.56 -11.02 -6.04
CA TYR A 9 -18.44 -10.92 -5.09
C TYR A 9 -18.86 -10.34 -3.74
N ILE A 10 -20.00 -9.65 -3.62
CA ILE A 10 -20.65 -9.40 -2.31
C ILE A 10 -21.90 -10.27 -2.19
N PRO A 11 -22.00 -11.18 -1.19
CA PRO A 11 -23.09 -12.14 -1.14
C PRO A 11 -24.44 -11.44 -1.06
N ARG A 12 -25.41 -11.95 -1.83
CA ARG A 12 -26.77 -11.41 -1.86
C ARG A 12 -27.43 -11.41 -0.48
N PHE A 13 -27.12 -12.39 0.36
CA PHE A 13 -27.70 -12.47 1.70
C PHE A 13 -27.21 -11.35 2.63
N ILE A 14 -26.03 -10.76 2.37
CA ILE A 14 -25.55 -9.56 3.06
C ILE A 14 -26.20 -8.32 2.44
N LEU A 15 -26.16 -8.18 1.10
CA LEU A 15 -26.73 -7.04 0.36
C LEU A 15 -28.19 -6.78 0.73
N LYS A 16 -28.99 -7.84 0.95
CA LYS A 16 -30.40 -7.72 1.35
C LYS A 16 -30.59 -6.85 2.60
N HIS A 17 -29.66 -6.86 3.55
CA HIS A 17 -29.72 -6.06 4.77
C HIS A 17 -29.45 -4.56 4.56
N PHE A 18 -28.93 -4.19 3.38
CA PHE A 18 -28.63 -2.82 2.97
C PHE A 18 -29.68 -2.24 2.00
N THR A 19 -30.73 -3.01 1.68
CA THR A 19 -31.77 -2.55 0.75
C THR A 19 -32.63 -1.41 1.32
N PHE A 20 -33.01 -0.50 0.43
CA PHE A 20 -33.95 0.58 0.69
C PHE A 20 -35.37 0.09 0.35
N ALA A 21 -36.13 -0.26 1.40
CA ALA A 21 -37.54 -0.69 1.38
C ALA A 21 -37.86 -1.92 0.49
N GLU A 22 -38.46 -2.95 1.10
CA GLU A 22 -39.08 -4.04 0.36
C GLU A 22 -40.25 -3.50 -0.48
N SER A 23 -40.09 -3.50 -1.81
CA SER A 23 -41.14 -3.36 -2.83
C SER A 23 -41.84 -1.99 -2.98
N ILE A 24 -41.24 -1.05 -3.71
CA ILE A 24 -42.00 -0.02 -4.43
C ILE A 24 -42.41 -0.59 -5.81
N GLY A 25 -43.52 -1.33 -5.84
CA GLY A 25 -44.51 -1.35 -6.93
C GLY A 25 -44.12 -1.67 -8.39
N ARG A 26 -42.89 -2.07 -8.72
CA ARG A 26 -42.50 -2.45 -10.09
C ARG A 26 -42.04 -3.89 -10.16
N ARG A 27 -42.60 -4.65 -11.11
CA ARG A 27 -42.30 -6.08 -11.39
C ARG A 27 -40.80 -6.41 -11.60
N SER A 28 -39.92 -5.42 -11.66
CA SER A 28 -38.46 -5.56 -11.88
C SER A 28 -37.58 -5.56 -10.62
N ALA A 29 -38.10 -5.29 -9.42
CA ALA A 29 -37.29 -5.19 -8.19
C ALA A 29 -37.61 -6.29 -7.15
N LYS A 30 -37.79 -7.54 -7.58
CA LYS A 30 -38.10 -8.67 -6.66
C LYS A 30 -37.07 -8.86 -5.54
N ASP A 31 -35.82 -8.45 -5.76
CA ASP A 31 -34.71 -8.67 -4.83
C ASP A 31 -34.32 -7.43 -3.99
N GLY A 32 -35.01 -6.29 -4.19
CA GLY A 32 -34.72 -5.02 -3.50
C GLY A 32 -33.83 -4.06 -4.29
N LEU A 33 -33.79 -2.81 -3.83
CA LEU A 33 -32.98 -1.74 -4.40
C LEU A 33 -31.90 -1.30 -3.40
N LEU A 34 -30.71 -0.98 -3.90
CA LEU A 34 -29.57 -0.50 -3.13
C LEU A 34 -29.32 0.98 -3.45
N HIS A 35 -28.96 1.77 -2.44
CA HIS A 35 -28.33 3.07 -2.67
C HIS A 35 -26.84 2.85 -2.88
N VAL A 36 -26.38 3.13 -4.10
CA VAL A 36 -24.98 2.99 -4.49
C VAL A 36 -24.44 4.37 -4.83
N LEU A 37 -23.38 4.77 -4.16
CA LEU A 37 -22.54 5.88 -4.59
C LEU A 37 -21.51 5.32 -5.58
N GLU A 38 -21.51 5.81 -6.81
CA GLU A 38 -20.46 5.48 -7.78
C GLU A 38 -19.29 6.44 -7.65
N LEU A 39 -18.09 5.87 -7.51
CA LEU A 39 -16.83 6.60 -7.53
C LEU A 39 -16.16 6.45 -8.91
N PRO A 40 -15.37 7.43 -9.38
CA PRO A 40 -15.04 8.72 -8.75
C PRO A 40 -16.09 9.80 -9.02
N ARG A 41 -17.13 9.51 -9.82
CA ARG A 41 -18.12 10.51 -10.29
C ARG A 41 -18.96 11.13 -9.17
N GLY A 42 -19.00 10.51 -7.98
CA GLY A 42 -19.66 11.03 -6.78
C GLY A 42 -21.19 11.01 -6.86
N GLY A 43 -21.76 10.27 -7.81
CA GLY A 43 -23.20 10.21 -8.07
C GLY A 43 -23.88 9.09 -7.30
N PHE A 44 -24.95 9.41 -6.57
CA PHE A 44 -25.85 8.40 -6.01
C PHE A 44 -26.80 7.86 -7.08
N LYS A 45 -26.85 6.54 -7.21
CA LYS A 45 -27.86 5.83 -8.03
C LYS A 45 -28.61 4.79 -7.20
N LEU A 46 -29.82 4.48 -7.65
CA LEU A 46 -30.55 3.30 -7.20
C LEU A 46 -30.18 2.14 -8.12
N ALA A 47 -29.62 1.07 -7.55
CA ALA A 47 -29.21 -0.12 -8.28
C ALA A 47 -30.04 -1.34 -7.86
N ASN A 48 -30.26 -2.26 -8.79
CA ASN A 48 -30.93 -3.52 -8.49
C ASN A 48 -29.94 -4.47 -7.79
N LEU A 49 -30.32 -5.03 -6.63
CA LEU A 49 -29.47 -5.95 -5.89
C LEU A 49 -28.95 -7.10 -6.76
N SER A 50 -29.80 -7.67 -7.62
CA SER A 50 -29.45 -8.80 -8.52
C SER A 50 -28.42 -8.48 -9.60
N LYS A 51 -28.03 -7.22 -9.76
CA LYS A 51 -27.11 -6.72 -10.79
C LYS A 51 -26.06 -5.77 -10.21
N THR A 52 -25.78 -5.89 -8.92
CA THR A 52 -24.81 -5.04 -8.21
C THR A 52 -23.82 -5.94 -7.49
N CYS A 53 -22.55 -5.53 -7.47
CA CYS A 53 -21.45 -6.25 -6.82
C CYS A 53 -21.27 -7.69 -7.33
N GLY A 54 -21.15 -7.81 -8.64
CA GLY A 54 -20.93 -9.06 -9.35
C GLY A 54 -20.62 -8.82 -10.82
N GLU A 55 -20.17 -9.89 -11.48
CA GLU A 55 -19.86 -9.88 -12.91
C GLU A 55 -20.47 -11.13 -13.57
N TYR A 56 -20.71 -11.07 -14.88
CA TYR A 56 -21.09 -12.26 -15.62
C TYR A 56 -19.87 -13.17 -15.76
N ASN A 57 -20.00 -14.43 -15.35
CA ASN A 57 -18.98 -15.44 -15.48
C ASN A 57 -17.65 -15.06 -14.80
N LEU A 58 -17.73 -14.32 -13.69
CA LEU A 58 -16.59 -13.86 -12.87
C LEU A 58 -15.56 -14.96 -12.56
N TYR A 59 -16.04 -16.18 -12.32
CA TYR A 59 -15.22 -17.33 -11.97
C TYR A 59 -15.02 -18.32 -13.14
N ASP A 60 -15.49 -17.99 -14.35
CA ASP A 60 -15.34 -18.89 -15.50
C ASP A 60 -14.02 -18.63 -16.25
N LEU A 61 -13.18 -19.67 -16.35
CA LEU A 61 -11.99 -19.66 -17.20
C LEU A 61 -12.23 -20.42 -18.51
N PRO A 62 -11.79 -19.88 -19.66
CA PRO A 62 -11.89 -20.57 -20.95
C PRO A 62 -11.15 -21.92 -21.01
N SER A 63 -10.11 -22.09 -20.19
CA SER A 63 -9.19 -23.24 -20.13
C SER A 63 -9.58 -24.31 -19.12
N SER A 64 -10.56 -24.07 -18.24
CA SER A 64 -10.90 -24.99 -17.16
C SER A 64 -11.95 -26.03 -17.60
N ALA A 65 -11.76 -27.28 -17.20
CA ALA A 65 -12.72 -28.35 -17.48
C ALA A 65 -14.02 -28.24 -16.65
N ASN A 66 -14.01 -27.45 -15.57
CA ASN A 66 -15.17 -27.27 -14.69
C ASN A 66 -15.18 -25.89 -13.98
N PRO A 67 -15.39 -24.80 -14.73
CA PRO A 67 -15.32 -23.42 -14.20
C PRO A 67 -16.32 -23.14 -13.07
N ARG A 68 -17.46 -23.85 -13.07
CA ARG A 68 -18.56 -23.65 -12.11
C ARG A 68 -18.32 -24.19 -10.71
N ASN A 69 -17.20 -24.89 -10.47
CA ASN A 69 -16.88 -25.43 -9.15
C ASN A 69 -16.72 -24.31 -8.09
N ILE A 70 -16.15 -23.15 -8.47
CA ILE A 70 -15.86 -22.08 -7.50
C ILE A 70 -17.14 -21.42 -6.97
N GLU A 71 -18.12 -21.12 -7.83
CA GLU A 71 -19.41 -20.55 -7.40
C GLU A 71 -20.18 -21.50 -6.47
N GLU A 72 -20.16 -22.81 -6.76
CA GLU A 72 -20.79 -23.83 -5.90
C GLU A 72 -20.12 -23.91 -4.53
N LEU A 73 -18.78 -23.90 -4.49
CA LEU A 73 -18.00 -23.88 -3.26
C LEU A 73 -18.26 -22.61 -2.43
N PHE A 74 -18.36 -21.45 -3.08
CA PHE A 74 -18.76 -20.21 -2.42
C PHE A 74 -20.17 -20.31 -1.85
N SER A 75 -21.14 -20.82 -2.61
CA SER A 75 -22.52 -21.00 -2.16
C SER A 75 -22.61 -21.83 -0.88
N ASP A 76 -21.81 -22.89 -0.76
CA ASP A 76 -21.72 -23.70 0.45
C ASP A 76 -21.16 -22.93 1.66
N LEU A 77 -20.08 -22.15 1.45
CA LEU A 77 -19.49 -21.30 2.49
C LEU A 77 -20.45 -20.17 2.92
N GLU A 78 -21.12 -19.54 1.96
CA GLU A 78 -22.12 -18.50 2.17
C GLU A 78 -23.33 -19.03 2.94
N SER A 79 -23.81 -20.24 2.61
CA SER A 79 -24.93 -20.89 3.31
C SER A 79 -24.60 -21.11 4.79
N LYS A 80 -23.41 -21.63 5.10
CA LYS A 80 -22.93 -21.83 6.48
C LYS A 80 -22.77 -20.49 7.20
N SER A 81 -22.15 -19.50 6.56
CA SER A 81 -21.90 -18.18 7.14
C SER A 81 -23.20 -17.42 7.42
N SER A 82 -24.18 -17.51 6.52
CA SER A 82 -25.51 -16.89 6.67
C SER A 82 -26.25 -17.40 7.91
N GLN A 83 -26.14 -18.70 8.22
CA GLN A 83 -26.70 -19.27 9.45
C GLN A 83 -26.04 -18.68 10.71
N ILE A 84 -24.72 -18.53 10.70
CA ILE A 84 -23.97 -17.94 11.81
C ILE A 84 -24.35 -16.45 11.98
N PHE A 85 -24.46 -15.70 10.88
CA PHE A 85 -24.85 -14.28 10.93
C PHE A 85 -26.28 -14.12 11.42
N GLY A 86 -27.19 -15.04 11.08
CA GLY A 86 -28.54 -15.10 11.64
C GLY A 86 -28.52 -15.19 13.16
N LYS A 87 -27.74 -16.12 13.72
CA LYS A 87 -27.58 -16.27 15.19
C LYS A 87 -27.03 -14.99 15.84
N ILE A 88 -26.04 -14.35 15.23
CA ILE A 88 -25.45 -13.10 15.73
C ILE A 88 -26.51 -11.98 15.74
N ARG A 89 -27.26 -11.80 14.64
CA ARG A 89 -28.32 -10.79 14.58
C ARG A 89 -29.43 -11.05 15.60
N ASP A 90 -29.81 -12.30 15.80
CA ASP A 90 -30.82 -12.68 16.80
C ASP A 90 -30.35 -12.37 18.23
N ALA A 91 -29.08 -12.64 18.53
CA ALA A 91 -28.47 -12.30 19.82
C ALA A 91 -28.48 -10.78 20.06
N VAL A 92 -28.09 -9.99 19.04
CA VAL A 92 -28.15 -8.52 19.09
C VAL A 92 -29.58 -8.02 19.27
N ALA A 93 -30.55 -8.58 18.53
CA ALA A 93 -31.96 -8.19 18.62
C ALA A 93 -32.57 -8.49 20.00
N LYS A 94 -32.13 -9.58 20.64
CA LYS A 94 -32.48 -9.94 22.02
C LYS A 94 -31.72 -9.12 23.07
N SER A 95 -30.91 -8.15 22.65
CA SER A 95 -30.08 -7.32 23.53
C SER A 95 -29.13 -8.12 24.43
N LEU A 96 -28.64 -9.26 23.94
CA LEU A 96 -27.60 -10.01 24.61
C LEU A 96 -26.28 -9.22 24.56
N ASP A 97 -25.46 -9.37 25.60
CA ASP A 97 -24.12 -8.79 25.70
C ASP A 97 -23.03 -9.71 25.14
N HIS A 98 -23.35 -10.96 24.84
CA HIS A 98 -22.47 -11.94 24.22
C HIS A 98 -23.24 -13.01 23.42
N ILE A 99 -22.49 -13.79 22.64
CA ILE A 99 -22.95 -15.00 21.95
C ILE A 99 -21.87 -16.08 22.06
N ASP A 100 -22.29 -17.34 22.25
CA ASP A 100 -21.38 -18.48 22.24
C ASP A 100 -21.33 -19.07 20.82
N ILE A 101 -20.15 -19.04 20.19
CA ILE A 101 -19.91 -19.52 18.82
C ILE A 101 -19.02 -20.75 18.88
N LEU A 102 -19.43 -21.84 18.23
CA LEU A 102 -18.63 -23.07 18.19
C LEU A 102 -17.31 -22.83 17.45
N GLU A 103 -16.23 -23.51 17.83
CA GLU A 103 -14.92 -23.37 17.18
C GLU A 103 -14.98 -23.60 15.66
N LYS A 104 -15.70 -24.63 15.22
CA LYS A 104 -15.94 -24.88 13.78
C LYS A 104 -16.65 -23.70 13.07
N ASP A 105 -17.54 -23.00 13.77
CA ASP A 105 -18.25 -21.85 13.23
C ASP A 105 -17.30 -20.64 13.17
N ILE A 106 -16.35 -20.53 14.12
CA ILE A 106 -15.26 -19.55 14.06
C ILE A 106 -14.35 -19.79 12.85
N GLN A 107 -13.93 -21.03 12.61
CA GLN A 107 -13.11 -21.38 11.44
C GLN A 107 -13.82 -20.98 10.13
N ILE A 108 -15.14 -21.21 10.05
CA ILE A 108 -15.98 -20.77 8.93
C ILE A 108 -15.96 -19.24 8.80
N LEU A 109 -16.07 -18.49 9.89
CA LEU A 109 -16.04 -17.03 9.87
C LEU A 109 -14.71 -16.47 9.35
N PHE A 110 -13.59 -17.00 9.81
CA PHE A 110 -12.26 -16.60 9.31
C PHE A 110 -12.07 -16.92 7.83
N LYS A 111 -12.48 -18.13 7.42
CA LYS A 111 -12.41 -18.57 6.02
C LYS A 111 -13.29 -17.69 5.13
N PHE A 112 -14.50 -17.37 5.59
CA PHE A 112 -15.41 -16.47 4.89
C PHE A 112 -14.85 -15.05 4.79
N MET A 113 -14.22 -14.53 5.85
CA MET A 113 -13.59 -13.21 5.84
C MET A 113 -12.44 -13.14 4.82
N ASP A 114 -11.49 -14.07 4.88
CA ASP A 114 -10.31 -14.06 4.01
C ASP A 114 -10.70 -14.20 2.54
N LEU A 115 -11.61 -15.12 2.23
CA LEU A 115 -12.12 -15.30 0.87
C LEU A 115 -12.99 -14.13 0.39
N SER A 116 -13.76 -13.48 1.27
CA SER A 116 -14.55 -12.29 0.89
C SER A 116 -13.67 -11.14 0.44
N ARG A 117 -12.51 -10.95 1.09
CA ARG A 117 -11.51 -9.94 0.71
C ARG A 117 -10.87 -10.25 -0.66
N ARG A 118 -10.71 -11.54 -1.00
CA ARG A 118 -9.96 -12.00 -2.19
C ARG A 118 -10.82 -12.20 -3.44
N ARG A 119 -12.14 -12.30 -3.32
CA ARG A 119 -13.01 -12.70 -4.45
C ARG A 119 -13.56 -11.55 -5.29
N SER A 120 -13.26 -10.30 -4.94
CA SER A 120 -13.70 -9.15 -5.71
C SER A 120 -12.99 -9.08 -7.05
N GLU A 121 -13.68 -8.53 -8.06
CA GLU A 121 -13.07 -8.17 -9.35
C GLU A 121 -11.87 -7.24 -9.14
N TYR A 122 -11.95 -6.38 -8.12
CA TYR A 122 -10.86 -5.50 -7.75
C TYR A 122 -9.59 -6.27 -7.32
N PHE A 123 -9.71 -7.30 -6.50
CA PHE A 123 -8.56 -8.10 -6.08
C PHE A 123 -7.97 -8.91 -7.25
N ARG A 124 -8.82 -9.40 -8.18
CA ARG A 124 -8.36 -10.00 -9.44
C ARG A 124 -7.54 -9.01 -10.25
N ASP A 125 -8.07 -7.80 -10.44
CA ASP A 125 -7.43 -6.76 -11.26
C ASP A 125 -6.13 -6.26 -10.60
N ASP A 126 -6.08 -6.19 -9.27
CA ASP A 126 -4.87 -5.88 -8.50
C ASP A 126 -3.78 -6.95 -8.68
N ILE A 127 -4.15 -8.24 -8.67
CA ILE A 127 -3.19 -9.34 -8.98
C ILE A 127 -2.67 -9.21 -10.42
N ALA A 128 -3.51 -8.78 -11.35
CA ALA A 128 -3.16 -8.60 -12.76
C ALA A 128 -2.38 -7.30 -13.04
N ASP A 129 -2.24 -6.41 -12.06
CA ASP A 129 -1.56 -5.14 -12.24
C ASP A 129 -0.07 -5.35 -12.59
N PRO A 130 0.41 -4.87 -13.76
CA PRO A 130 1.81 -4.96 -14.14
C PRO A 130 2.80 -4.40 -13.11
N TYR A 131 2.37 -3.44 -12.27
CA TYR A 131 3.22 -2.87 -11.23
C TYR A 131 3.43 -3.82 -10.04
N ARG A 132 2.55 -4.81 -9.84
CA ARG A 132 2.79 -5.89 -8.84
C ARG A 132 3.98 -6.77 -9.19
N LYS A 133 4.46 -6.74 -10.44
CA LYS A 133 5.72 -7.40 -10.81
C LYS A 133 6.91 -6.90 -10.00
N ASN A 134 6.86 -5.70 -9.45
CA ASN A 134 7.94 -5.13 -8.62
C ASN A 134 7.74 -5.36 -7.13
N ASP A 135 6.56 -5.83 -6.73
CA ASP A 135 6.20 -6.06 -5.34
C ASP A 135 6.76 -7.42 -4.90
N PHE A 136 7.67 -7.39 -3.93
CA PHE A 136 8.35 -8.56 -3.40
C PHE A 136 7.39 -9.66 -2.97
N MET A 137 6.30 -9.30 -2.28
CA MET A 137 5.35 -10.28 -1.75
C MET A 137 4.62 -10.99 -2.89
N PHE A 138 4.31 -10.26 -3.97
CA PHE A 138 3.70 -10.85 -5.16
C PHE A 138 4.72 -11.67 -5.95
N GLN A 139 5.96 -11.20 -6.11
CA GLN A 139 7.03 -11.97 -6.74
C GLN A 139 7.24 -13.33 -6.05
N GLU A 140 7.38 -13.34 -4.72
CA GLU A 140 7.55 -14.56 -3.92
C GLU A 140 6.33 -15.48 -4.07
N MET A 141 5.12 -14.91 -4.04
CA MET A 141 3.87 -15.64 -4.21
C MET A 141 3.80 -16.32 -5.59
N PHE A 142 4.09 -15.59 -6.68
CA PHE A 142 4.11 -16.15 -8.04
C PHE A 142 5.24 -17.17 -8.22
N GLU A 143 6.40 -16.96 -7.60
CA GLU A 143 7.52 -17.89 -7.68
C GLU A 143 7.22 -19.21 -6.95
N GLN A 144 6.61 -19.15 -5.76
CA GLN A 144 6.10 -20.34 -5.07
C GLN A 144 5.03 -21.06 -5.89
N ALA A 145 4.13 -20.31 -6.52
CA ALA A 145 3.09 -20.84 -7.39
C ALA A 145 3.69 -21.62 -8.58
N ARG A 146 4.67 -21.03 -9.28
CA ARG A 146 5.42 -21.71 -10.35
C ARG A 146 6.09 -22.98 -9.87
N ASN A 147 6.74 -22.93 -8.70
CA ASN A 147 7.41 -24.09 -8.11
C ASN A 147 6.42 -25.20 -7.74
N GLN A 148 5.14 -24.88 -7.55
CA GLN A 148 4.04 -25.83 -7.32
C GLN A 148 3.32 -26.26 -8.61
N GLY A 149 3.76 -25.77 -9.78
CA GLY A 149 3.16 -26.08 -11.08
C GLY A 149 1.85 -25.33 -11.36
N GLN A 150 1.59 -24.22 -10.66
CA GLN A 150 0.45 -23.33 -10.89
C GLN A 150 0.68 -22.43 -12.11
N SER A 151 -0.38 -21.79 -12.59
CA SER A 151 -0.31 -20.90 -13.75
C SER A 151 0.40 -19.58 -13.48
N ASP A 152 1.16 -19.09 -14.46
CA ASP A 152 1.72 -17.73 -14.50
C ASP A 152 0.73 -16.68 -15.00
N ASP A 153 -0.43 -17.10 -15.55
CA ASP A 153 -1.49 -16.18 -15.93
C ASP A 153 -2.19 -15.63 -14.66
N PRO A 154 -2.23 -14.30 -14.42
CA PRO A 154 -2.76 -13.71 -13.20
C PRO A 154 -4.22 -14.09 -12.89
N SER A 155 -5.07 -14.21 -13.92
CA SER A 155 -6.48 -14.56 -13.74
C SER A 155 -6.64 -16.02 -13.33
N GLN A 156 -5.90 -16.91 -13.99
CA GLN A 156 -5.84 -18.33 -13.63
C GLN A 156 -5.24 -18.53 -12.23
N PHE A 157 -4.15 -17.83 -11.90
CA PHE A 157 -3.50 -17.88 -10.59
C PHE A 157 -4.46 -17.47 -9.46
N TRP A 158 -5.22 -16.38 -9.66
CA TRP A 158 -6.24 -15.93 -8.73
C TRP A 158 -7.31 -17.01 -8.48
N LEU A 159 -7.84 -17.63 -9.54
CA LEU A 159 -8.89 -18.65 -9.42
C LEU A 159 -8.38 -19.95 -8.79
N GLU A 160 -7.15 -20.36 -9.12
CA GLU A 160 -6.47 -21.49 -8.45
C GLU A 160 -6.28 -21.23 -6.96
N GLY A 161 -5.91 -20.00 -6.57
CA GLY A 161 -5.82 -19.57 -5.18
C GLY A 161 -7.16 -19.62 -4.44
N LEU A 162 -8.24 -19.08 -5.04
CA LEU A 162 -9.58 -19.14 -4.47
C LEU A 162 -10.05 -20.60 -4.31
N GLN A 163 -9.84 -21.42 -5.34
CA GLN A 163 -10.22 -22.83 -5.31
C GLN A 163 -9.46 -23.60 -4.23
N TYR A 164 -8.14 -23.42 -4.14
CA TYR A 164 -7.32 -24.04 -3.09
C TYR A 164 -7.82 -23.66 -1.70
N LEU A 165 -8.00 -22.36 -1.42
CA LEU A 165 -8.52 -21.90 -0.14
C LEU A 165 -9.89 -22.50 0.16
N LEU A 166 -10.83 -22.54 -0.80
CA LEU A 166 -12.16 -23.09 -0.62
C LEU A 166 -12.16 -24.60 -0.32
N GLN A 167 -11.35 -25.39 -1.02
CA GLN A 167 -11.35 -26.85 -0.94
C GLN A 167 -10.53 -27.39 0.24
N THR A 168 -9.44 -26.73 0.60
CA THR A 168 -8.53 -27.20 1.65
C THR A 168 -9.14 -27.03 3.05
N SER A 169 -8.94 -28.02 3.92
CA SER A 169 -9.45 -27.98 5.30
C SER A 169 -8.70 -26.93 6.14
N HIS A 170 -9.25 -26.54 7.30
CA HIS A 170 -8.60 -25.56 8.16
C HIS A 170 -7.22 -26.05 8.62
N GLU A 171 -7.13 -27.31 9.02
CA GLU A 171 -5.96 -27.98 9.56
C GLU A 171 -4.86 -28.16 8.50
N ASP A 172 -5.25 -28.48 7.27
CA ASP A 172 -4.33 -28.57 6.14
C ASP A 172 -3.78 -27.18 5.75
N LEU A 173 -4.63 -26.13 5.78
CA LEU A 173 -4.17 -24.75 5.53
C LEU A 173 -3.14 -24.30 6.58
N LEU A 174 -3.32 -24.64 7.85
CA LEU A 174 -2.31 -24.32 8.88
C LEU A 174 -1.01 -25.10 8.66
N THR A 175 -1.10 -26.34 8.19
CA THR A 175 0.08 -27.19 7.89
C THR A 175 0.86 -26.66 6.69
N ASP A 176 0.16 -26.15 5.69
CA ASP A 176 0.72 -25.66 4.43
C ASP A 176 1.29 -24.22 4.52
N ALA A 177 1.09 -23.52 5.63
CA ALA A 177 1.44 -22.10 5.79
C ALA A 177 2.92 -21.75 5.45
N ASN A 178 3.85 -22.68 5.69
CA ASN A 178 5.27 -22.49 5.38
C ASN A 178 5.59 -22.66 3.89
N LYS A 179 4.73 -23.33 3.13
CA LYS A 179 4.97 -23.73 1.74
C LYS A 179 4.10 -22.99 0.74
N ASN A 180 2.96 -22.45 1.16
CA ASN A 180 1.98 -21.83 0.27
C ASN A 180 1.59 -20.43 0.80
N ALA A 181 1.77 -19.39 -0.03
CA ALA A 181 1.49 -18.00 0.35
C ALA A 181 0.02 -17.72 0.72
N TRP A 182 -0.94 -18.39 0.06
CA TRP A 182 -2.36 -18.27 0.39
C TRP A 182 -2.65 -18.84 1.78
N ALA A 183 -2.12 -20.03 2.06
CA ALA A 183 -2.20 -20.67 3.37
C ALA A 183 -1.50 -19.85 4.47
N ARG A 184 -0.33 -19.27 4.16
CA ARG A 184 0.43 -18.41 5.06
C ARG A 184 -0.39 -17.23 5.55
N THR A 185 -1.08 -16.55 4.62
CA THR A 185 -1.91 -15.38 4.97
C THR A 185 -3.12 -15.80 5.80
N TYR A 186 -3.76 -16.93 5.48
CA TYR A 186 -4.85 -17.48 6.28
C TYR A 186 -4.39 -17.82 7.71
N SER A 187 -3.25 -18.50 7.85
CA SER A 187 -2.65 -18.86 9.15
C SER A 187 -2.37 -17.62 9.98
N HIS A 188 -1.81 -16.57 9.37
CA HIS A 188 -1.56 -15.30 10.02
C HIS A 188 -2.83 -14.72 10.68
N TYR A 189 -3.96 -14.73 9.98
CA TYR A 189 -5.22 -14.24 10.56
C TYR A 189 -5.70 -15.12 11.71
N ILE A 190 -5.68 -16.44 11.55
CA ILE A 190 -6.11 -17.38 12.60
C ILE A 190 -5.28 -17.24 13.87
N GLU A 191 -3.96 -17.09 13.72
CA GLU A 191 -3.02 -17.10 14.83
C GLU A 191 -3.02 -15.78 15.61
N ARG A 192 -3.25 -14.65 14.93
CA ARG A 192 -3.10 -13.32 15.53
C ARG A 192 -4.40 -12.61 15.88
N TYR A 193 -5.49 -12.94 15.17
CA TYR A 193 -6.71 -12.17 15.30
C TYR A 193 -7.72 -12.83 16.25
N SER A 194 -8.45 -11.99 16.95
CA SER A 194 -9.57 -12.36 17.82
C SER A 194 -10.88 -11.88 17.23
N LEU A 195 -11.97 -12.60 17.50
CA LEU A 195 -13.29 -12.26 16.97
C LEU A 195 -14.08 -11.41 17.98
N GLN A 196 -14.54 -10.25 17.54
CA GLN A 196 -15.42 -9.33 18.29
C GLN A 196 -16.69 -9.05 17.47
N ILE A 197 -17.77 -8.66 18.14
CA ILE A 197 -19.00 -8.21 17.47
C ILE A 197 -19.30 -6.79 17.91
N TRP A 198 -19.42 -5.87 16.95
CA TRP A 198 -19.69 -4.46 17.23
C TRP A 198 -21.03 -4.02 16.65
N LYS A 199 -21.79 -3.31 17.48
CA LYS A 199 -23.00 -2.58 17.10
C LYS A 199 -22.62 -1.15 16.73
N ALA A 200 -23.26 -0.65 15.68
CA ALA A 200 -23.13 0.75 15.29
C ALA A 200 -23.54 1.69 16.44
N ALA A 201 -22.89 2.86 16.50
CA ALA A 201 -23.28 3.94 17.39
C ALA A 201 -24.68 4.47 17.02
N ASP A 202 -25.35 5.15 17.96
CA ASP A 202 -26.65 5.75 17.68
C ASP A 202 -26.52 6.77 16.55
N GLY A 203 -27.46 6.74 15.60
CA GLY A 203 -27.42 7.61 14.42
C GLY A 203 -26.36 7.26 13.36
N HIS A 204 -25.57 6.22 13.55
CA HIS A 204 -24.52 5.80 12.60
C HIS A 204 -24.85 4.45 11.95
N GLU A 205 -24.22 4.16 10.82
CA GLU A 205 -24.30 2.85 10.17
C GLU A 205 -22.98 2.49 9.49
N PHE A 206 -22.70 1.18 9.43
CA PHE A 206 -21.62 0.63 8.62
C PHE A 206 -22.01 0.69 7.14
N PHE A 207 -21.02 0.92 6.28
CA PHE A 207 -21.18 0.89 4.82
C PHE A 207 -20.54 -0.37 4.24
N LEU A 208 -20.87 -0.71 2.99
CA LEU A 208 -20.11 -1.68 2.22
C LEU A 208 -19.36 -0.95 1.11
N ASN A 209 -18.15 -1.41 0.82
CA ASN A 209 -17.42 -1.09 -0.40
C ASN A 209 -17.29 -2.34 -1.27
N GLU A 210 -16.63 -2.24 -2.42
CA GLU A 210 -16.41 -3.36 -3.36
C GLU A 210 -15.75 -4.60 -2.75
N SER A 211 -14.96 -4.44 -1.68
CA SER A 211 -14.21 -5.53 -1.05
C SER A 211 -15.04 -6.29 -0.02
N LEU A 212 -16.21 -5.77 0.40
CA LEU A 212 -17.05 -6.22 1.54
C LEU A 212 -16.35 -6.16 2.91
N VAL A 213 -15.12 -6.65 2.97
CA VAL A 213 -14.24 -6.64 4.11
C VAL A 213 -13.33 -5.43 4.01
N ASP A 214 -13.34 -4.63 5.07
CA ASP A 214 -12.55 -3.42 5.20
C ASP A 214 -11.58 -3.57 6.38
N PHE A 215 -10.70 -2.59 6.61
CA PHE A 215 -9.79 -2.64 7.75
C PHE A 215 -9.43 -1.27 8.32
N GLU A 216 -9.08 -1.26 9.60
CA GLU A 216 -8.34 -0.15 10.20
C GLU A 216 -6.86 -0.33 9.91
N GLY A 217 -6.29 0.58 9.15
CA GLY A 217 -4.89 0.51 8.73
C GLY A 217 -4.69 1.21 7.41
N ASP A 218 -3.43 1.24 7.00
CA ASP A 218 -3.04 1.81 5.72
C ASP A 218 -2.24 0.76 4.95
N THR A 219 -2.35 0.75 3.63
CA THR A 219 -1.42 0.00 2.78
C THR A 219 -0.20 0.89 2.55
N GLU A 220 0.93 0.50 3.10
CA GLU A 220 2.21 1.17 2.92
C GLU A 220 3.03 0.40 1.90
N SER A 221 3.51 1.05 0.84
CA SER A 221 4.65 0.51 0.12
C SER A 221 5.93 1.22 0.51
N TYR A 222 7.08 0.60 0.34
CA TYR A 222 8.36 1.28 0.48
C TYR A 222 9.41 0.57 -0.36
N MET A 223 10.45 1.32 -0.70
CA MET A 223 11.60 0.78 -1.38
C MET A 223 12.47 0.03 -0.37
N GLY A 224 12.72 -1.26 -0.66
CA GLY A 224 13.56 -2.16 0.12
C GLY A 224 14.72 -2.73 -0.70
N ALA A 225 15.58 -3.49 -0.02
CA ALA A 225 16.55 -4.36 -0.66
C ALA A 225 16.48 -5.76 -0.03
N GLU A 226 16.46 -6.79 -0.87
CA GLU A 226 16.45 -8.19 -0.46
C GLU A 226 17.78 -8.85 -0.83
N GLU A 227 18.36 -9.62 0.09
CA GLU A 227 19.50 -10.48 -0.20
C GLU A 227 19.00 -11.84 -0.71
N LYS A 228 19.27 -12.15 -1.98
CA LYS A 228 19.01 -13.47 -2.59
C LYS A 228 19.98 -14.52 -2.04
N GLU A 229 19.64 -15.80 -2.21
CA GLU A 229 20.44 -16.94 -1.71
C GLU A 229 21.92 -16.93 -2.15
N ASP A 230 22.24 -16.29 -3.27
CA ASP A 230 23.60 -16.14 -3.78
C ASP A 230 24.32 -14.87 -3.31
N GLY A 231 23.80 -14.19 -2.29
CA GLY A 231 24.37 -12.98 -1.69
C GLY A 231 24.21 -11.73 -2.55
N ARG A 232 23.34 -11.77 -3.56
CA ARG A 232 23.00 -10.58 -4.38
C ARG A 232 21.93 -9.75 -3.68
N LEU A 233 22.13 -8.44 -3.63
CA LEU A 233 21.08 -7.51 -3.22
C LEU A 233 20.24 -7.10 -4.42
N GLN A 234 18.93 -7.27 -4.30
CA GLN A 234 17.94 -6.82 -5.28
C GLN A 234 17.11 -5.67 -4.70
N LEU A 235 16.94 -4.59 -5.45
CA LEU A 235 15.94 -3.57 -5.11
C LEU A 235 14.54 -4.16 -5.27
N VAL A 236 13.72 -4.01 -4.23
CA VAL A 236 12.36 -4.58 -4.22
C VAL A 236 11.36 -3.58 -3.67
N MET A 237 10.20 -3.42 -4.30
CA MET A 237 9.10 -2.72 -3.66
C MET A 237 8.46 -3.68 -2.67
N MET A 238 8.17 -3.19 -1.47
CA MET A 238 7.48 -3.98 -0.47
C MET A 238 6.17 -3.30 -0.16
N THR A 239 5.05 -4.00 -0.27
CA THR A 239 3.75 -3.51 0.19
C THR A 239 3.33 -4.25 1.45
N LEU A 240 3.05 -3.49 2.51
CA LEU A 240 2.56 -3.97 3.79
C LEU A 240 1.21 -3.34 4.08
N ASP A 241 0.20 -4.18 4.36
CA ASP A 241 -1.03 -3.68 4.96
C ASP A 241 -0.83 -3.58 6.48
N ASP A 242 -0.89 -2.36 7.03
CA ASP A 242 -0.86 -2.08 8.47
C ASP A 242 -2.21 -2.43 9.14
N VAL A 243 -2.69 -3.66 8.92
CA VAL A 243 -4.01 -4.13 9.37
C VAL A 243 -4.02 -4.28 10.89
N LYS A 244 -4.93 -3.56 11.55
CA LYS A 244 -5.16 -3.64 13.00
C LYS A 244 -6.48 -4.34 13.31
N HIS A 245 -7.52 -3.91 12.61
CA HIS A 245 -8.85 -4.50 12.67
C HIS A 245 -9.32 -4.82 11.28
N ILE A 246 -9.86 -6.01 11.07
CA ILE A 246 -10.61 -6.36 9.87
C ILE A 246 -12.09 -6.25 10.20
N ILE A 247 -12.82 -5.51 9.39
CA ILE A 247 -14.19 -5.09 9.63
C ILE A 247 -15.06 -5.76 8.57
N LEU A 248 -15.95 -6.66 9.00
CA LEU A 248 -16.91 -7.35 8.15
C LEU A 248 -18.34 -6.92 8.53
N PRO A 249 -18.92 -5.92 7.84
CA PRO A 249 -20.30 -5.52 8.07
C PRO A 249 -21.26 -6.62 7.60
N ILE A 250 -22.07 -7.15 8.53
CA ILE A 250 -23.12 -8.15 8.21
C ILE A 250 -24.51 -7.51 8.11
N SER A 251 -24.62 -6.25 8.53
CA SER A 251 -25.76 -5.36 8.35
C SER A 251 -25.32 -3.91 8.62
N PRO A 252 -26.14 -2.90 8.28
CA PRO A 252 -25.84 -1.49 8.61
C PRO A 252 -25.63 -1.21 10.10
N LYS A 253 -26.04 -2.12 11.00
CA LYS A 253 -25.97 -1.93 12.45
C LYS A 253 -25.03 -2.88 13.17
N ILE A 254 -24.49 -3.89 12.49
CA ILE A 254 -23.71 -4.96 13.11
C ILE A 254 -22.54 -5.32 12.19
N ALA A 255 -21.34 -5.33 12.74
CA ALA A 255 -20.14 -5.84 12.08
C ALA A 255 -19.49 -6.93 12.95
N ILE A 256 -18.91 -7.93 12.28
CA ILE A 256 -17.97 -8.87 12.87
C ILE A 256 -16.58 -8.27 12.67
N ILE A 257 -15.79 -8.26 13.73
CA ILE A 257 -14.48 -7.62 13.74
C ILE A 257 -13.46 -8.69 14.06
N PHE A 258 -12.42 -8.77 13.25
CA PHE A 258 -11.23 -9.55 13.57
C PHE A 258 -10.19 -8.55 14.04
N CYS A 259 -9.78 -8.66 15.29
CA CYS A 259 -8.92 -7.69 15.97
C CYS A 259 -7.56 -8.32 16.24
N ASP A 260 -6.48 -7.68 15.77
CA ASP A 260 -5.13 -8.04 16.21
C ASP A 260 -4.95 -7.57 17.67
N GLU A 261 -5.06 -8.53 18.60
CA GLU A 261 -5.02 -8.27 20.05
C GLU A 261 -3.67 -7.66 20.48
N SER A 262 -2.61 -7.87 19.70
CA SER A 262 -1.30 -7.28 19.98
C SER A 262 -1.26 -5.75 19.79
N ARG A 263 -2.27 -5.18 19.10
CA ARG A 263 -2.32 -3.75 18.72
C ARG A 263 -3.43 -2.96 19.40
N CYS A 264 -4.38 -3.69 19.98
CA CYS A 264 -5.68 -3.13 20.30
C CYS A 264 -5.99 -3.13 21.79
N TRP A 265 -5.13 -3.72 22.63
CA TRP A 265 -5.36 -3.83 24.07
C TRP A 265 -4.21 -3.25 24.91
N GLU A 266 -4.53 -2.66 26.06
CA GLU A 266 -3.60 -2.54 27.20
C GLU A 266 -3.41 -3.89 27.91
N SER A 267 -3.32 -4.99 27.15
CA SER A 267 -3.33 -6.33 27.71
C SER A 267 -1.98 -6.70 28.32
N PRO A 268 -1.94 -7.70 29.22
CA PRO A 268 -0.69 -8.32 29.65
C PRO A 268 0.15 -8.82 28.47
N PHE A 269 -0.45 -9.11 27.31
CA PHE A 269 0.27 -9.50 26.10
C PHE A 269 1.06 -8.33 25.51
N ALA A 270 0.41 -7.16 25.32
CA ALA A 270 1.09 -5.93 24.95
C ALA A 270 2.14 -5.53 25.99
N GLU A 271 1.84 -5.70 27.29
CA GLU A 271 2.79 -5.48 28.38
C GLU A 271 4.00 -6.43 28.33
N ILE A 272 3.82 -7.71 27.98
CA ILE A 272 4.90 -8.68 27.78
C ILE A 272 5.78 -8.26 26.60
N LEU A 273 5.17 -7.82 25.49
CA LEU A 273 5.91 -7.32 24.33
C LEU A 273 6.75 -6.08 24.69
N HIS A 274 6.15 -5.12 25.42
CA HIS A 274 6.86 -3.96 25.97
C HIS A 274 8.00 -4.37 26.91
N LYS A 275 7.78 -5.32 27.83
CA LYS A 275 8.81 -5.85 28.74
C LYS A 275 9.96 -6.52 27.98
N ARG A 276 9.66 -7.20 26.88
CA ARG A 276 10.67 -7.83 26.01
C ARG A 276 11.39 -6.84 25.09
N LYS A 277 11.06 -5.54 25.16
CA LYS A 277 11.60 -4.49 24.27
C LYS A 277 11.45 -4.83 22.78
N ILE A 278 10.44 -5.62 22.43
CA ILE A 278 10.15 -5.91 21.03
C ILE A 278 9.50 -4.62 20.49
N PRO A 279 10.12 -3.92 19.53
CA PRO A 279 9.50 -2.74 18.93
C PRO A 279 8.20 -3.17 18.27
N TYR A 280 7.10 -2.47 18.60
CA TYR A 280 5.77 -2.81 18.11
C TYR A 280 5.12 -1.56 17.47
N PRO A 281 4.45 -1.68 16.31
CA PRO A 281 3.89 -0.54 15.59
C PRO A 281 2.80 0.21 16.38
N GLU A 282 2.49 1.43 15.94
CA GLU A 282 1.56 2.33 16.64
C GLU A 282 0.23 1.65 17.01
N ASN A 283 -0.26 1.98 18.22
CA ASN A 283 -1.53 1.49 18.75
C ASN A 283 -2.71 1.86 17.84
N SER A 284 -3.70 0.98 17.79
CA SER A 284 -4.96 1.22 17.09
C SER A 284 -5.64 2.52 17.55
N LEU A 285 -6.22 3.25 16.59
CA LEU A 285 -7.15 4.36 16.84
C LEU A 285 -8.47 3.86 17.46
N LEU A 286 -8.75 2.57 17.33
CA LEU A 286 -9.86 1.85 17.94
C LEU A 286 -9.43 1.09 19.22
N LYS A 287 -8.29 1.42 19.84
CA LYS A 287 -7.84 0.79 21.11
C LYS A 287 -8.85 0.91 22.26
N SER A 288 -9.67 1.95 22.26
CA SER A 288 -10.73 2.17 23.26
C SER A 288 -12.09 1.62 22.83
N ALA A 289 -12.18 0.95 21.67
CA ALA A 289 -13.39 0.26 21.25
C ALA A 289 -13.78 -0.80 22.29
N PRO A 290 -15.07 -1.19 22.37
CA PRO A 290 -15.52 -2.21 23.31
C PRO A 290 -14.85 -3.55 22.98
N HIS A 291 -13.72 -3.79 23.64
CA HIS A 291 -12.95 -5.00 23.65
C HIS A 291 -13.24 -5.74 24.95
N LYS A 292 -13.54 -7.04 24.85
CA LYS A 292 -13.66 -7.90 26.02
C LYS A 292 -13.04 -9.26 25.70
N ASP A 293 -12.40 -9.85 26.71
CA ASP A 293 -11.76 -11.16 26.60
C ASP A 293 -12.73 -12.21 26.02
N ILE A 294 -12.24 -12.95 25.03
CA ILE A 294 -12.92 -14.14 24.53
C ILE A 294 -12.62 -15.27 25.51
N THR A 295 -13.65 -15.85 26.12
CA THR A 295 -13.48 -17.01 27.00
C THR A 295 -13.91 -18.29 26.29
N SER A 296 -13.03 -19.30 26.26
CA SER A 296 -13.42 -20.66 25.90
C SER A 296 -14.37 -21.21 26.96
N ILE A 297 -15.50 -21.76 26.53
CA ILE A 297 -16.48 -22.42 27.39
C ILE A 297 -16.70 -23.87 26.93
N PRO A 298 -16.84 -24.81 27.87
CA PRO A 298 -17.16 -26.19 27.53
C PRO A 298 -18.60 -26.27 26.98
N VAL A 299 -18.78 -26.99 25.87
CA VAL A 299 -20.09 -27.23 25.28
C VAL A 299 -20.80 -28.35 26.05
N PRO A 300 -21.99 -28.11 26.66
CA PRO A 300 -22.74 -29.12 27.40
C PRO A 300 -23.06 -30.34 26.54
N GLU A 301 -23.02 -31.53 27.12
CA GLU A 301 -23.27 -32.80 26.41
C GLU A 301 -24.60 -32.83 25.67
N GLN A 302 -25.64 -32.19 26.22
CA GLN A 302 -26.97 -32.15 25.58
C GLN A 302 -27.01 -31.27 24.31
N ARG A 303 -26.00 -30.42 24.09
CA ARG A 303 -25.85 -29.58 22.89
C ARG A 303 -24.83 -30.14 21.89
N ARG A 304 -24.15 -31.25 22.22
CA ARG A 304 -23.26 -31.95 21.30
C ARG A 304 -24.11 -32.68 20.26
N GLY A 305 -23.82 -32.49 18.98
CA GLY A 305 -24.56 -33.13 17.88
C GLY A 305 -24.41 -34.66 17.89
N LYS A 306 -25.31 -35.37 17.20
CA LYS A 306 -25.29 -36.85 17.07
C LYS A 306 -24.17 -37.39 16.17
N ILE A 307 -23.48 -36.53 15.42
CA ILE A 307 -22.42 -36.92 14.48
C ILE A 307 -21.06 -36.75 15.18
N ARG A 308 -20.18 -37.75 15.04
CA ARG A 308 -18.81 -37.81 15.57
C ARG A 308 -17.98 -36.57 15.23
N TRP A 309 -18.14 -35.49 15.97
CA TRP A 309 -17.17 -34.40 16.09
C TRP A 309 -17.38 -33.76 17.46
N PRO A 310 -16.44 -33.90 18.40
CA PRO A 310 -16.57 -33.26 19.69
C PRO A 310 -16.19 -31.79 19.52
N ALA A 311 -17.16 -30.92 19.23
CA ALA A 311 -17.01 -29.50 19.53
C ALA A 311 -17.16 -29.34 21.05
N THR A 312 -16.10 -29.67 21.80
CA THR A 312 -16.08 -29.56 23.26
C THR A 312 -15.93 -28.13 23.71
N GLU A 313 -15.55 -27.21 22.82
CA GLU A 313 -15.34 -25.80 23.13
C GLU A 313 -16.15 -24.86 22.22
N ALA A 314 -16.66 -23.79 22.84
CA ALA A 314 -17.22 -22.64 22.16
C ALA A 314 -16.52 -21.37 22.64
N TRP A 315 -16.44 -20.37 21.76
CA TRP A 315 -15.92 -19.05 22.09
C TRP A 315 -17.08 -18.18 22.52
N ARG A 316 -17.02 -17.65 23.74
CA ARG A 316 -17.92 -16.58 24.16
C ARG A 316 -17.44 -15.27 23.59
N VAL A 317 -18.17 -14.76 22.61
CA VAL A 317 -17.86 -13.54 21.87
C VAL A 317 -18.75 -12.42 22.36
N ASN A 318 -18.14 -11.32 22.78
CA ASN A 318 -18.86 -10.18 23.33
C ASN A 318 -19.46 -9.29 22.22
N ILE A 319 -20.60 -8.67 22.54
CA ILE A 319 -21.33 -7.74 21.68
C ILE A 319 -21.17 -6.33 22.24
N GLY A 320 -20.21 -5.59 21.69
CA GLY A 320 -19.92 -4.21 22.05
C GLY A 320 -20.83 -3.21 21.33
N LYS A 321 -21.04 -2.01 21.91
CA LYS A 321 -21.64 -0.86 21.20
C LYS A 321 -20.56 0.19 20.99
N LEU A 322 -20.38 0.62 19.75
CA LEU A 322 -19.41 1.65 19.40
C LEU A 322 -19.85 3.03 19.92
N SER A 323 -18.86 3.87 20.25
CA SER A 323 -19.05 5.31 20.40
C SER A 323 -19.16 5.96 19.00
N ALA A 324 -19.64 7.20 18.95
CA ALA A 324 -19.66 7.96 17.70
C ALA A 324 -18.25 8.12 17.10
N GLU A 325 -17.25 8.36 17.95
CA GLU A 325 -15.84 8.50 17.54
C GLU A 325 -15.29 7.23 16.90
N HIS A 326 -15.48 6.06 17.52
CA HIS A 326 -15.05 4.78 16.92
C HIS A 326 -15.71 4.56 15.55
N HIS A 327 -16.98 4.94 15.42
CA HIS A 327 -17.70 4.78 14.17
C HIS A 327 -17.25 5.77 13.08
N GLN A 328 -16.83 6.98 13.47
CA GLN A 328 -16.24 7.96 12.56
C GLN A 328 -14.92 7.44 11.98
N ILE A 329 -14.06 6.83 12.81
CA ILE A 329 -12.79 6.22 12.37
C ILE A 329 -13.08 5.11 11.36
N ILE A 330 -13.94 4.15 11.71
CA ILE A 330 -14.29 3.02 10.83
C ILE A 330 -14.85 3.51 9.49
N ASN A 331 -15.80 4.45 9.52
CA ASN A 331 -16.39 4.97 8.30
C ASN A 331 -15.37 5.74 7.46
N SER A 332 -14.42 6.43 8.09
CA SER A 332 -13.37 7.14 7.36
C SER A 332 -12.48 6.17 6.60
N TYR A 333 -12.03 5.07 7.21
CA TYR A 333 -11.29 4.02 6.50
C TYR A 333 -12.10 3.43 5.35
N SER A 334 -13.38 3.11 5.57
CA SER A 334 -14.25 2.58 4.53
C SER A 334 -14.41 3.49 3.32
N LEU A 335 -14.48 4.80 3.56
CA LEU A 335 -14.54 5.81 2.50
C LEU A 335 -13.20 5.98 1.79
N LEU A 336 -12.08 5.86 2.51
CA LEU A 336 -10.72 6.03 1.97
C LEU A 336 -10.26 4.81 1.16
N HIS A 337 -10.74 3.62 1.50
CA HIS A 337 -10.40 2.37 0.80
C HIS A 337 -11.31 2.08 -0.39
N ALA A 338 -12.51 2.69 -0.45
CA ALA A 338 -13.45 2.49 -1.54
C ALA A 338 -12.96 3.17 -2.83
N GLN A 339 -13.04 2.46 -3.96
CA GLN A 339 -12.48 2.92 -5.24
C GLN A 339 -13.55 3.08 -6.31
N SER A 340 -14.50 2.16 -6.32
CA SER A 340 -15.53 2.03 -7.36
C SER A 340 -16.92 2.34 -6.84
N LEU A 341 -17.26 1.87 -5.63
CA LEU A 341 -18.60 2.03 -5.10
C LEU A 341 -18.66 2.01 -3.57
N ILE A 342 -19.69 2.67 -3.04
CA ILE A 342 -20.10 2.56 -1.64
C ILE A 342 -21.59 2.27 -1.57
N ILE A 343 -21.99 1.26 -0.82
CA ILE A 343 -23.38 0.90 -0.57
C ILE A 343 -23.79 1.40 0.81
N VAL A 344 -24.89 2.14 0.84
CA VAL A 344 -25.43 2.76 2.05
C VAL A 344 -26.90 2.37 2.22
N ARG A 345 -27.37 2.31 3.46
CA ARG A 345 -28.81 2.17 3.73
C ARG A 345 -29.46 3.54 3.94
N SER A 346 -28.74 4.46 4.54
CA SER A 346 -29.19 5.81 4.87
C SER A 346 -28.24 6.85 4.29
N ARG A 347 -28.70 7.54 3.24
CA ARG A 347 -27.97 8.68 2.69
C ARG A 347 -27.65 9.73 3.77
N LYS A 348 -28.54 9.96 4.73
CA LYS A 348 -28.29 10.87 5.86
C LYS A 348 -27.05 10.47 6.65
N CYS A 349 -26.91 9.18 6.98
CA CYS A 349 -25.76 8.68 7.75
C CYS A 349 -24.47 8.80 6.92
N PHE A 350 -24.55 8.53 5.62
CA PHE A 350 -23.42 8.73 4.70
C PHE A 350 -22.94 10.18 4.65
N GLU A 351 -23.84 11.15 4.42
CA GLU A 351 -23.46 12.56 4.30
C GLU A 351 -22.84 13.09 5.61
N GLN A 352 -23.26 12.56 6.77
CA GLN A 352 -22.63 12.84 8.05
C GLN A 352 -21.23 12.23 8.16
N ALA A 353 -21.05 10.99 7.73
CA ALA A 353 -19.76 10.31 7.74
C ALA A 353 -18.76 10.99 6.80
N LYS A 354 -19.19 11.38 5.60
CA LYS A 354 -18.36 12.07 4.60
C LYS A 354 -17.74 13.35 5.17
N ARG A 355 -18.54 14.19 5.83
CA ARG A 355 -18.03 15.43 6.47
C ARG A 355 -16.97 15.15 7.55
N SER A 356 -17.13 14.05 8.28
CA SER A 356 -16.16 13.65 9.32
C SER A 356 -14.87 13.08 8.69
N CYS A 357 -15.01 12.37 7.56
CA CYS A 357 -13.90 11.79 6.80
C CYS A 357 -12.95 12.84 6.26
N ASP A 358 -13.46 13.98 5.76
CA ASP A 358 -12.60 15.05 5.22
C ASP A 358 -11.62 15.55 6.30
N SER A 359 -12.12 15.84 7.51
CA SER A 359 -11.27 16.24 8.64
C SER A 359 -10.31 15.15 9.10
N PHE A 360 -10.75 13.88 9.09
CA PHE A 360 -9.90 12.75 9.44
C PHE A 360 -8.77 12.56 8.41
N SER A 361 -9.08 12.70 7.12
CA SER A 361 -8.14 12.57 6.02
C SER A 361 -7.02 13.62 6.11
N THR A 362 -7.36 14.89 6.35
CA THR A 362 -6.36 15.95 6.54
C THR A 362 -5.43 15.65 7.71
N ALA A 363 -5.97 15.31 8.88
CA ALA A 363 -5.16 14.98 10.06
C ALA A 363 -4.29 13.72 9.85
N ARG A 364 -4.80 12.73 9.11
CA ARG A 364 -4.07 11.50 8.74
C ARG A 364 -2.90 11.83 7.81
N ILE A 365 -3.11 12.66 6.78
CA ILE A 365 -2.06 13.09 5.84
C ILE A 365 -0.99 13.89 6.57
N GLU A 366 -1.35 14.88 7.39
CA GLU A 366 -0.40 15.69 8.17
C GLU A 366 0.48 14.80 9.09
N ARG A 367 -0.14 13.81 9.74
CA ARG A 367 0.60 12.83 10.55
C ARG A 367 1.57 12.01 9.68
N TRP A 368 1.14 11.52 8.53
CA TRP A 368 2.00 10.76 7.63
C TRP A 368 3.20 11.57 7.15
N GLU A 369 2.96 12.79 6.69
CA GLU A 369 4.01 13.70 6.22
C GLU A 369 5.03 13.98 7.34
N SER A 370 4.56 14.17 8.58
CA SER A 370 5.43 14.40 9.74
C SER A 370 6.31 13.19 10.12
N GLN A 371 5.88 11.97 9.80
CA GLN A 371 6.62 10.75 10.11
C GLN A 371 7.64 10.39 9.02
N GLY A 372 7.61 11.06 7.86
CA GLY A 372 8.61 10.95 6.80
C GLY A 372 8.76 9.54 6.19
N SER A 373 7.86 8.61 6.54
CA SER A 373 8.07 7.16 6.42
C SER A 373 7.11 6.49 5.44
N ARG A 374 6.16 7.21 4.85
CA ARG A 374 5.09 6.57 4.06
C ARG A 374 5.00 7.07 2.64
N TYR A 375 4.93 6.07 1.77
CA TYR A 375 4.61 6.10 0.37
C TYR A 375 3.09 6.19 0.19
N THR A 376 2.62 7.17 -0.57
CA THR A 376 1.35 7.01 -1.28
C THR A 376 1.69 6.44 -2.64
N TYR A 377 1.57 5.11 -2.82
CA TYR A 377 1.24 4.61 -4.16
C TYR A 377 -0.12 5.25 -4.40
N ASP A 378 -0.19 6.27 -5.25
CA ASP A 378 -1.48 6.60 -5.83
C ASP A 378 -1.85 5.39 -6.70
N ASN A 379 -2.46 4.37 -6.09
CA ASN A 379 -3.13 3.25 -6.77
C ASN A 379 -4.33 3.75 -7.60
N TYR A 380 -4.48 5.08 -7.74
CA TYR A 380 -5.76 5.75 -7.95
C TYR A 380 -5.76 6.73 -9.12
N ALA A 381 -4.64 6.88 -9.83
CA ALA A 381 -4.67 7.46 -11.17
C ALA A 381 -4.67 6.31 -12.19
N PRO A 382 -5.61 6.25 -13.15
CA PRO A 382 -5.47 5.36 -14.30
C PRO A 382 -4.23 5.81 -15.08
N ARG A 383 -3.07 5.22 -14.76
CA ARG A 383 -1.82 5.44 -15.46
C ARG A 383 -1.84 4.56 -16.70
N ASN A 384 -2.57 5.01 -17.73
CA ASN A 384 -2.54 4.41 -19.05
C ASN A 384 -1.10 4.38 -19.55
N LYS A 385 -0.48 3.20 -19.55
CA LYS A 385 0.75 2.87 -20.30
C LYS A 385 0.46 2.68 -21.79
N GLU A 386 -0.45 3.47 -22.37
CA GLU A 386 -0.67 3.45 -23.81
C GLU A 386 -0.21 4.77 -24.43
N ASN A 387 0.94 4.66 -25.09
CA ASN A 387 1.60 5.65 -25.93
C ASN A 387 2.11 6.87 -25.15
N VAL A 388 3.43 6.91 -24.91
CA VAL A 388 4.12 8.20 -24.80
C VAL A 388 3.86 8.91 -26.13
N PRO A 389 2.99 9.94 -26.18
CA PRO A 389 2.78 10.66 -27.42
C PRO A 389 4.11 11.35 -27.74
N GLU A 390 4.46 11.46 -29.02
CA GLU A 390 5.53 12.37 -29.43
C GLU A 390 5.25 13.74 -28.80
N LEU A 391 6.25 14.27 -28.08
CA LEU A 391 6.15 15.54 -27.36
C LEU A 391 5.61 16.63 -28.29
N SER A 392 4.43 17.15 -28.00
CA SER A 392 3.88 18.28 -28.75
C SER A 392 4.71 19.54 -28.48
N GLY A 393 4.76 20.48 -29.42
CA GLY A 393 5.50 21.74 -29.24
C GLY A 393 5.09 22.54 -27.99
N GLU A 394 3.83 22.40 -27.55
CA GLU A 394 3.35 22.98 -26.27
C GLU A 394 3.94 22.29 -25.04
N GLN A 395 4.10 20.96 -25.06
CA GLN A 395 4.72 20.21 -23.97
C GLN A 395 6.21 20.52 -23.87
N SER A 396 6.92 20.59 -25.00
CA SER A 396 8.33 21.01 -25.03
C SER A 396 8.52 22.43 -24.50
N GLY A 397 7.59 23.35 -24.82
CA GLY A 397 7.61 24.71 -24.29
C GLY A 397 7.42 24.77 -22.77
N ARG A 398 6.58 23.90 -22.19
CA ARG A 398 6.40 23.80 -20.73
C ARG A 398 7.66 23.27 -20.04
N ILE A 399 8.27 22.21 -20.58
CA ILE A 399 9.52 21.64 -20.02
C ILE A 399 10.63 22.70 -19.97
N VAL A 400 10.85 23.43 -21.08
CA VAL A 400 11.87 24.50 -21.11
C VAL A 400 11.56 25.58 -20.08
N ASN A 401 10.29 25.93 -19.91
CA ASN A 401 9.87 26.91 -18.91
C ASN A 401 10.15 26.43 -17.48
N ASP A 402 9.94 25.15 -17.17
CA ASP A 402 10.21 24.59 -15.84
C ASP A 402 11.70 24.66 -15.48
N PHE A 403 12.58 24.35 -16.44
CA PHE A 403 14.05 24.47 -16.27
C PHE A 403 14.50 25.92 -16.07
N MET A 404 13.95 26.85 -16.84
CA MET A 404 14.27 28.29 -16.68
C MET A 404 13.72 28.85 -15.37
N LEU A 405 12.52 28.43 -14.94
CA LEU A 405 11.96 28.81 -13.65
C LEU A 405 12.79 28.26 -12.47
N ALA A 406 13.31 27.03 -12.59
CA ALA A 406 14.23 26.48 -11.60
C ALA A 406 15.52 27.30 -11.52
N LEU A 407 16.08 27.68 -12.67
CA LEU A 407 17.25 28.56 -12.74
C LEU A 407 16.98 29.93 -12.07
N ASP A 408 15.86 30.58 -12.40
CA ASP A 408 15.48 31.86 -11.79
C ASP A 408 15.32 31.76 -10.26
N ARG A 409 14.71 30.66 -9.77
CA ARG A 409 14.58 30.38 -8.34
C ARG A 409 15.95 30.26 -7.67
N ILE A 410 16.85 29.47 -8.24
CA ILE A 410 18.20 29.25 -7.71
C ILE A 410 19.01 30.55 -7.70
N VAL A 411 18.99 31.32 -8.79
CA VAL A 411 19.68 32.63 -8.87
C VAL A 411 19.17 33.58 -7.79
N CYS A 412 17.85 33.66 -7.62
CA CYS A 412 17.23 34.48 -6.58
C CYS A 412 17.67 34.04 -5.17
N LEU A 413 17.69 32.74 -4.89
CA LEU A 413 18.16 32.20 -3.62
C LEU A 413 19.62 32.58 -3.36
N VAL A 414 20.52 32.35 -4.31
CA VAL A 414 21.95 32.66 -4.16
C VAL A 414 22.21 34.16 -3.95
N GLN A 415 21.38 35.03 -4.54
CA GLN A 415 21.47 36.48 -4.34
C GLN A 415 20.91 36.94 -2.98
N THR A 416 20.04 36.16 -2.36
CA THR A 416 19.30 36.56 -1.15
C THR A 416 19.78 35.85 0.12
N THR A 417 20.49 34.73 -0.01
CA THR A 417 21.04 33.97 1.12
C THR A 417 22.47 33.48 0.84
N ASN A 418 23.21 33.21 1.91
CA ASN A 418 24.51 32.54 1.91
C ASN A 418 24.49 31.32 2.85
N GLU A 419 23.31 30.74 3.06
CA GLU A 419 23.12 29.53 3.87
C GLU A 419 23.14 28.28 2.98
N PRO A 420 23.68 27.15 3.45
CA PRO A 420 23.60 25.89 2.72
C PRO A 420 22.15 25.48 2.44
N LEU A 421 21.86 25.05 1.20
CA LEU A 421 20.53 24.54 0.87
C LEU A 421 20.30 23.17 1.53
N PRO A 422 19.14 22.95 2.18
CA PRO A 422 18.82 21.65 2.73
C PRO A 422 18.55 20.63 1.62
N THR A 423 18.91 19.37 1.87
CA THR A 423 18.68 18.23 0.96
C THR A 423 17.21 17.82 0.97
N THR A 424 16.39 18.52 0.21
CA THR A 424 14.98 18.16 -0.05
C THR A 424 14.81 17.74 -1.51
N LYS A 425 13.77 16.96 -1.83
CA LYS A 425 13.50 16.59 -3.23
C LYS A 425 13.29 17.81 -4.12
N LYS A 426 12.62 18.84 -3.60
CA LYS A 426 12.43 20.08 -4.34
C LYS A 426 13.77 20.77 -4.64
N ASN A 427 14.61 20.97 -3.63
CA ASN A 427 15.87 21.67 -3.80
C ASN A 427 16.83 20.91 -4.71
N ILE A 428 16.87 19.57 -4.61
CA ILE A 428 17.75 18.76 -5.45
C ILE A 428 17.31 18.78 -6.93
N MET A 429 15.99 18.68 -7.19
CA MET A 429 15.42 18.77 -8.53
C MET A 429 15.62 20.16 -9.14
N ASP A 430 15.31 21.22 -8.37
CA ASP A 430 15.50 22.61 -8.82
C ASP A 430 16.99 22.88 -9.11
N SER A 431 17.89 22.34 -8.30
CA SER A 431 19.35 22.47 -8.51
C SER A 431 19.80 21.77 -9.80
N TRP A 432 19.36 20.53 -10.03
CA TRP A 432 19.70 19.78 -11.23
C TRP A 432 19.13 20.45 -12.50
N MET A 433 17.85 20.82 -12.49
CA MET A 433 17.21 21.53 -13.60
C MET A 433 17.90 22.87 -13.90
N ALA A 434 18.27 23.65 -12.88
CA ALA A 434 19.01 24.90 -13.06
C ALA A 434 20.38 24.67 -13.73
N MET A 435 21.10 23.62 -13.31
CA MET A 435 22.39 23.26 -13.91
C MET A 435 22.25 22.80 -15.37
N CYS A 436 21.25 21.99 -15.69
CA CYS A 436 20.94 21.62 -17.08
C CYS A 436 20.58 22.84 -17.95
N ALA A 437 19.84 23.80 -17.39
CA ALA A 437 19.49 25.04 -18.09
C ALA A 437 20.73 25.88 -18.39
N LEU A 438 21.64 26.01 -17.41
CA LEU A 438 22.93 26.69 -17.59
C LEU A 438 23.79 26.00 -18.64
N GLU A 439 23.93 24.68 -18.58
CA GLU A 439 24.66 23.87 -19.56
C GLU A 439 24.11 24.07 -20.98
N SER A 440 22.78 24.05 -21.13
CA SER A 440 22.10 24.29 -22.41
C SER A 440 22.33 25.70 -22.95
N CYS A 441 22.56 26.69 -22.08
CA CYS A 441 22.93 28.04 -22.48
C CYS A 441 24.37 28.11 -23.00
N VAL A 442 25.29 27.27 -22.49
CA VAL A 442 26.69 27.18 -22.97
C VAL A 442 26.76 26.64 -24.38
N VAL A 443 26.03 25.56 -24.66
CA VAL A 443 26.05 24.88 -25.97
C VAL A 443 25.57 25.78 -27.11
N LYS A 444 24.75 26.80 -26.82
CA LYS A 444 24.26 27.77 -27.81
C LYS A 444 25.26 28.88 -28.14
N ASP A 445 26.19 29.20 -27.23
CA ASP A 445 27.22 30.22 -27.46
C ASP A 445 28.49 29.58 -28.04
N ARG A 446 28.58 29.53 -29.38
CA ARG A 446 29.70 28.91 -30.11
C ARG A 446 31.08 29.53 -29.82
N SER A 447 31.14 30.70 -29.17
CA SER A 447 32.40 31.32 -28.73
C SER A 447 32.99 30.67 -27.47
N LEU A 448 32.18 29.90 -26.75
CA LEU A 448 32.54 29.10 -25.57
C LEU A 448 32.64 27.62 -25.96
N GLN A 449 33.55 27.29 -26.89
CA GLN A 449 33.82 25.89 -27.22
C GLN A 449 34.35 25.16 -25.97
N PRO A 450 33.76 24.02 -25.59
CA PRO A 450 34.10 23.41 -24.31
C PRO A 450 35.33 22.50 -24.40
N GLY A 451 36.16 22.53 -23.35
CA GLY A 451 36.86 21.33 -22.86
C GLY A 451 35.83 20.32 -22.31
N PRO A 452 36.09 19.52 -21.26
CA PRO A 452 35.09 18.61 -20.69
C PRO A 452 34.01 19.41 -19.90
N VAL A 453 33.21 20.21 -20.60
CA VAL A 453 32.13 21.05 -20.05
C VAL A 453 30.76 20.36 -20.20
N GLY A 454 30.68 19.24 -20.93
CA GLY A 454 29.47 18.44 -21.09
C GLY A 454 29.07 17.63 -19.85
N GLU A 455 29.49 18.07 -18.66
CA GLU A 455 29.33 17.35 -17.39
C GLU A 455 28.92 18.29 -16.24
N ILE A 456 28.54 19.55 -16.51
CA ILE A 456 28.14 20.52 -15.46
C ILE A 456 26.90 20.04 -14.69
N ALA A 457 25.87 19.58 -15.40
CA ALA A 457 24.68 18.98 -14.78
C ALA A 457 24.80 17.45 -14.63
N GLY A 458 25.90 16.87 -15.12
CA GLY A 458 26.17 15.44 -15.13
C GLY A 458 26.79 14.95 -13.82
N MET A 459 26.90 13.62 -13.73
CA MET A 459 27.68 12.97 -12.69
C MET A 459 29.17 13.28 -12.92
N HIS A 460 29.90 13.62 -11.86
CA HIS A 460 31.34 13.90 -11.96
C HIS A 460 32.08 12.70 -12.60
N PRO A 461 32.96 12.92 -13.58
CA PRO A 461 33.52 11.83 -14.40
C PRO A 461 34.29 10.78 -13.60
N GLU A 462 35.02 11.20 -12.55
CA GLU A 462 35.73 10.25 -11.66
C GLU A 462 34.80 9.51 -10.69
N MET A 463 33.61 10.05 -10.42
CA MET A 463 32.67 9.48 -9.46
C MET A 463 32.14 8.14 -9.97
N ARG A 464 31.88 8.05 -11.28
CA ARG A 464 31.43 6.81 -11.93
C ARG A 464 32.46 5.69 -11.74
N ALA A 465 33.71 5.94 -12.15
CA ALA A 465 34.79 4.96 -12.04
C ALA A 465 35.07 4.55 -10.59
N ALA A 466 35.02 5.50 -9.66
CA ALA A 466 35.23 5.22 -8.25
C ALA A 466 34.12 4.33 -7.66
N PHE A 467 32.85 4.60 -7.97
CA PHE A 467 31.74 3.73 -7.55
C PHE A 467 31.81 2.35 -8.21
N GLU A 468 32.14 2.26 -9.50
CA GLU A 468 32.31 0.98 -10.19
C GLU A 468 33.47 0.15 -9.61
N ALA A 469 34.56 0.80 -9.20
CA ALA A 469 35.68 0.13 -8.53
C ALA A 469 35.35 -0.32 -7.10
N ALA A 470 34.63 0.52 -6.33
CA ALA A 470 34.21 0.21 -4.97
C ALA A 470 33.12 -0.88 -4.94
N PHE A 471 32.29 -0.94 -5.97
CA PHE A 471 31.19 -1.90 -6.13
C PHE A 471 31.28 -2.58 -7.50
N PRO A 472 32.19 -3.55 -7.68
CA PRO A 472 32.35 -4.24 -8.95
C PRO A 472 31.06 -5.01 -9.32
N PRO A 473 30.63 -5.00 -10.59
CA PRO A 473 29.41 -5.69 -11.02
C PRO A 473 29.53 -7.18 -10.72
N LYS A 474 28.61 -7.70 -9.89
CA LYS A 474 28.59 -9.13 -9.57
C LYS A 474 27.79 -9.98 -10.59
N HIS A 475 27.02 -9.35 -11.50
CA HIS A 475 26.20 -10.06 -12.49
C HIS A 475 25.86 -9.22 -13.75
N ALA A 476 25.44 -9.88 -14.84
CA ALA A 476 25.04 -9.26 -16.10
C ALA A 476 23.72 -8.43 -16.03
N SER A 477 22.88 -8.68 -15.01
CA SER A 477 21.54 -8.08 -14.85
C SER A 477 21.52 -6.89 -13.89
N HIS A 478 22.67 -6.28 -13.61
CA HIS A 478 22.85 -5.19 -12.62
C HIS A 478 22.03 -3.91 -12.91
N ARG A 479 21.35 -3.83 -14.06
CA ARG A 479 20.56 -2.68 -14.53
C ARG A 479 19.06 -2.81 -14.30
N ASN A 480 18.53 -4.03 -14.27
CA ASN A 480 17.08 -4.28 -14.31
C ASN A 480 16.65 -5.11 -13.08
N LEU A 481 16.84 -4.55 -11.90
CA LEU A 481 16.40 -5.14 -10.63
C LEU A 481 14.95 -4.75 -10.29
N ILE A 482 14.45 -3.63 -10.83
CA ILE A 482 13.06 -3.15 -10.72
C ILE A 482 12.51 -2.58 -12.05
N GLU A 483 11.25 -2.87 -12.39
CA GLU A 483 10.51 -2.32 -13.55
C GLU A 483 9.76 -1.02 -13.18
N MET A 484 10.49 0.02 -12.77
CA MET A 484 9.98 1.37 -12.46
C MET A 484 10.83 2.41 -13.18
N ASP A 485 10.27 3.55 -13.58
CA ASP A 485 11.07 4.65 -14.13
C ASP A 485 11.71 5.50 -13.02
N PHE A 486 12.76 6.24 -13.38
CA PHE A 486 13.52 7.02 -12.40
C PHE A 486 12.70 8.12 -11.73
N MET A 487 11.75 8.74 -12.45
CA MET A 487 10.94 9.82 -11.89
C MET A 487 9.90 9.28 -10.91
N ASP A 488 9.33 8.12 -11.20
CA ASP A 488 8.49 7.38 -10.26
C ASP A 488 9.28 6.98 -9.01
N PHE A 489 10.52 6.49 -9.17
CA PHE A 489 11.41 6.22 -8.04
C PHE A 489 11.71 7.49 -7.23
N PHE A 490 12.04 8.59 -7.90
CA PHE A 490 12.40 9.85 -7.25
C PHE A 490 11.22 10.44 -6.47
N HIS A 491 10.05 10.51 -7.08
CA HIS A 491 8.86 11.09 -6.46
C HIS A 491 8.27 10.17 -5.40
N HIS A 492 8.27 8.87 -5.65
CA HIS A 492 7.51 7.93 -4.84
C HIS A 492 8.41 7.04 -3.97
N GLY A 493 9.57 6.58 -4.41
CA GLY A 493 10.39 5.56 -3.71
C GLY A 493 10.74 5.82 -2.23
N PHE A 494 10.89 7.08 -1.81
CA PHE A 494 11.15 7.47 -0.41
C PHE A 494 10.36 8.72 0.01
N GLY A 495 9.97 8.83 1.28
CA GLY A 495 9.58 10.12 1.86
C GLY A 495 10.75 11.11 1.95
N GLU A 496 10.51 12.39 2.21
CA GLU A 496 11.58 13.43 2.28
C GLU A 496 12.73 13.06 3.23
N GLN A 497 12.42 12.55 4.43
CA GLN A 497 13.45 12.16 5.40
C GLN A 497 14.26 10.94 4.92
N GLY A 498 13.60 9.93 4.37
CA GLY A 498 14.26 8.75 3.81
C GLY A 498 15.14 9.11 2.62
N PHE A 499 14.65 9.99 1.75
CA PHE A 499 15.39 10.51 0.60
C PHE A 499 16.63 11.29 1.04
N ALA A 500 16.50 12.21 2.00
CA ALA A 500 17.65 12.95 2.54
C ALA A 500 18.75 12.01 3.08
N ARG A 501 18.35 10.98 3.84
CA ARG A 501 19.30 9.96 4.35
C ARG A 501 19.97 9.16 3.23
N LEU A 502 19.22 8.79 2.19
CA LEU A 502 19.77 8.12 1.02
C LEU A 502 20.85 8.99 0.35
N MET A 503 20.54 10.26 0.13
CA MET A 503 21.48 11.20 -0.48
C MET A 503 22.70 11.46 0.40
N ASP A 504 22.52 11.55 1.71
CA ASP A 504 23.62 11.72 2.66
C ASP A 504 24.55 10.50 2.66
N ASN A 505 24.01 9.28 2.61
CA ASN A 505 24.80 8.05 2.54
C ASN A 505 25.59 7.94 1.22
N ILE A 506 24.94 8.24 0.09
CA ILE A 506 25.60 8.26 -1.22
C ILE A 506 26.72 9.32 -1.23
N GLY A 507 26.42 10.53 -0.76
CA GLY A 507 27.38 11.64 -0.70
C GLY A 507 28.54 11.36 0.26
N ALA A 508 28.29 10.71 1.40
CA ALA A 508 29.33 10.27 2.32
C ALA A 508 30.27 9.25 1.67
N LYS A 509 29.71 8.27 0.94
CA LYS A 509 30.51 7.28 0.22
C LYS A 509 31.32 7.92 -0.91
N ALA A 510 30.74 8.87 -1.65
CA ALA A 510 31.45 9.60 -2.68
C ALA A 510 32.69 10.34 -2.13
N ARG A 511 32.56 11.00 -0.98
CA ARG A 511 33.69 11.67 -0.31
C ARG A 511 34.76 10.71 0.20
N GLU A 512 34.40 9.45 0.48
CA GLU A 512 35.34 8.41 0.90
C GLU A 512 36.16 7.87 -0.29
N ILE A 513 35.52 7.66 -1.43
CA ILE A 513 36.13 6.97 -2.58
C ILE A 513 36.78 7.91 -3.61
N ILE A 514 36.51 9.21 -3.53
CA ILE A 514 37.04 10.23 -4.45
C ILE A 514 38.01 11.14 -3.72
N PRO A 515 39.21 11.42 -4.28
CA PRO A 515 40.13 12.40 -3.71
C PRO A 515 39.46 13.78 -3.57
N PRO A 516 39.61 14.48 -2.43
CA PRO A 516 39.03 15.83 -2.23
C PRO A 516 39.47 16.85 -3.29
N GLU A 517 40.66 16.65 -3.84
CA GLU A 517 41.28 17.50 -4.87
C GLU A 517 40.52 17.43 -6.20
N SER A 518 39.96 16.26 -6.55
CA SER A 518 39.27 16.05 -7.83
C SER A 518 38.04 16.94 -8.01
N PHE A 519 37.21 17.06 -6.97
CA PHE A 519 36.04 17.95 -6.99
C PHE A 519 36.43 19.41 -7.13
N THR A 520 37.52 19.81 -6.47
CA THR A 520 38.03 21.20 -6.53
C THR A 520 38.54 21.51 -7.93
N ILE A 521 39.33 20.60 -8.53
CA ILE A 521 39.88 20.74 -9.88
C ILE A 521 38.76 20.81 -10.93
N HIS A 522 37.75 19.95 -10.84
CA HIS A 522 36.61 19.96 -11.76
C HIS A 522 35.87 21.30 -11.71
N TRP A 523 35.50 21.76 -10.51
CA TRP A 523 34.76 23.01 -10.37
C TRP A 523 35.58 24.27 -10.68
N ASP A 524 36.88 24.26 -10.39
CA ASP A 524 37.79 25.33 -10.81
C ASP A 524 37.90 25.40 -12.34
N SER A 525 37.85 24.26 -13.03
CA SER A 525 37.87 24.21 -14.51
C SER A 525 36.60 24.79 -15.14
N CYS A 526 35.45 24.64 -14.47
CA CYS A 526 34.16 25.18 -14.92
C CYS A 526 33.93 26.63 -14.48
N LYS A 527 34.73 27.15 -13.53
CA LYS A 527 34.53 28.43 -12.83
C LYS A 527 34.35 29.62 -13.79
N ALA A 528 35.30 29.81 -14.70
CA ALA A 528 35.30 30.95 -15.63
C ALA A 528 34.11 30.92 -16.60
N VAL A 529 33.72 29.72 -17.05
CA VAL A 529 32.58 29.52 -17.94
C VAL A 529 31.27 29.80 -17.21
N LEU A 530 31.10 29.25 -16.00
CA LEU A 530 29.94 29.51 -15.14
C LEU A 530 29.78 30.99 -14.82
N GLN A 531 30.86 31.70 -14.50
CA GLN A 531 30.85 33.15 -14.26
C GLN A 531 30.27 33.90 -15.47
N GLN A 532 30.79 33.61 -16.66
CA GLN A 532 30.37 34.29 -17.89
C GLN A 532 28.88 34.07 -18.21
N ILE A 533 28.35 32.87 -17.98
CA ILE A 533 26.93 32.55 -18.21
C ILE A 533 26.05 33.23 -17.19
N LEU A 534 26.43 33.22 -15.92
CA LEU A 534 25.65 33.87 -14.85
C LEU A 534 25.56 35.38 -15.09
N THR A 535 26.65 36.01 -15.55
CA THR A 535 26.65 37.43 -15.94
C THR A 535 25.76 37.69 -17.16
N ASN A 536 25.85 36.86 -18.21
CA ASN A 536 25.12 37.07 -19.47
C ASN A 536 23.63 36.73 -19.38
N THR A 537 23.28 35.64 -18.69
CA THR A 537 21.93 35.08 -18.65
C THR A 537 21.14 35.58 -17.45
N CYS A 538 21.77 35.72 -16.28
CA CYS A 538 21.06 35.96 -15.02
C CYS A 538 21.12 37.43 -14.54
N ARG A 539 21.77 38.32 -15.32
CA ARG A 539 21.89 39.77 -15.06
C ARG A 539 22.23 40.12 -13.60
N VAL A 540 23.15 39.37 -12.99
CA VAL A 540 23.61 39.62 -11.62
C VAL A 540 24.34 40.96 -11.58
N LYS A 541 23.66 42.04 -11.16
CA LYS A 541 24.25 43.39 -11.09
C LYS A 541 24.80 43.66 -9.69
N GLY A 542 26.10 43.95 -9.61
CA GLY A 542 26.62 44.95 -8.66
C GLY A 542 27.34 44.48 -7.39
N GLU A 543 27.49 43.17 -7.14
CA GLU A 543 28.41 42.68 -6.12
C GLU A 543 29.45 41.76 -6.75
N LYS A 544 30.68 41.77 -6.20
CA LYS A 544 31.87 41.11 -6.75
C LYS A 544 31.51 39.73 -7.31
N GLU A 545 31.60 39.55 -8.62
CA GLU A 545 31.19 38.33 -9.34
C GLU A 545 31.88 37.05 -8.81
N ASP A 546 33.03 37.20 -8.14
CA ASP A 546 33.72 36.12 -7.41
C ASP A 546 32.98 35.64 -6.14
N ALA A 547 32.21 36.51 -5.48
CA ALA A 547 31.48 36.18 -4.25
C ALA A 547 30.34 35.19 -4.48
N LEU A 548 29.79 35.12 -5.70
CA LEU A 548 28.65 34.26 -6.04
C LEU A 548 29.05 32.78 -6.13
N LEU A 549 30.24 32.48 -6.64
CA LEU A 549 30.77 31.11 -6.65
C LEU A 549 31.34 30.68 -5.28
N GLU A 550 31.70 31.65 -4.45
CA GLU A 550 32.09 31.42 -3.06
C GLU A 550 30.89 31.29 -2.10
N ASN A 551 29.68 31.62 -2.58
CA ASN A 551 28.44 31.52 -1.82
C ASN A 551 28.14 30.05 -1.45
N GLN A 552 27.80 29.80 -0.19
CA GLN A 552 27.51 28.46 0.33
C GLN A 552 26.26 27.85 -0.29
N THR A 553 25.24 28.65 -0.57
CA THR A 553 24.03 28.25 -1.30
C THR A 553 24.40 27.74 -2.70
N TRP A 554 25.27 28.45 -3.43
CA TRP A 554 25.73 28.01 -4.76
C TRP A 554 26.50 26.69 -4.69
N ARG A 555 27.39 26.53 -3.70
CA ARG A 555 28.10 25.26 -3.48
C ARG A 555 27.13 24.11 -3.19
N SER A 556 26.08 24.36 -2.41
CA SER A 556 25.01 23.37 -2.18
C SER A 556 24.28 23.01 -3.48
N VAL A 557 23.97 23.97 -4.36
CA VAL A 557 23.35 23.70 -5.67
C VAL A 557 24.17 22.72 -6.50
N CYS A 558 25.48 22.98 -6.63
CA CYS A 558 26.39 22.11 -7.38
C CYS A 558 26.42 20.69 -6.80
N ILE A 559 26.52 20.56 -5.47
CA ILE A 559 26.53 19.26 -4.78
C ILE A 559 25.21 18.52 -4.98
N LEU A 560 24.08 19.22 -4.82
CA LEU A 560 22.74 18.66 -4.98
C LEU A 560 22.50 18.17 -6.41
N ALA A 561 22.89 18.96 -7.42
CA ALA A 561 22.78 18.56 -8.82
C ALA A 561 23.63 17.30 -9.15
N GLN A 562 24.87 17.25 -8.68
CA GLN A 562 25.74 16.06 -8.85
C GLN A 562 25.17 14.83 -8.15
N ASN A 563 24.64 15.01 -6.94
CA ASN A 563 23.99 13.95 -6.18
C ASN A 563 22.76 13.40 -6.91
N PHE A 564 21.94 14.26 -7.53
CA PHE A 564 20.81 13.83 -8.36
C PHE A 564 21.26 13.03 -9.58
N ALA A 565 22.25 13.53 -10.33
CA ALA A 565 22.79 12.84 -11.49
C ALA A 565 23.42 11.49 -11.11
N THR A 566 24.06 11.40 -9.95
CA THR A 566 24.59 10.15 -9.39
C THR A 566 23.48 9.15 -9.09
N LEU A 567 22.41 9.60 -8.44
CA LEU A 567 21.26 8.76 -8.14
C LEU A 567 20.58 8.26 -9.42
N GLN A 568 20.42 9.14 -10.41
CA GLN A 568 19.87 8.78 -11.72
C GLN A 568 20.72 7.71 -12.40
N TRP A 569 22.05 7.90 -12.46
CA TRP A 569 22.98 6.91 -13.00
C TRP A 569 22.91 5.57 -12.24
N MET A 570 22.90 5.60 -10.91
CA MET A 570 22.75 4.39 -10.11
C MET A 570 21.42 3.68 -10.44
N PHE A 571 20.33 4.41 -10.63
CA PHE A 571 19.04 3.83 -10.97
C PHE A 571 18.98 3.25 -12.39
N GLU A 572 19.55 3.96 -13.38
CA GLU A 572 19.45 3.59 -14.80
C GLU A 572 20.52 2.56 -15.22
N GLU A 573 21.71 2.61 -14.61
CA GLU A 573 22.86 1.83 -15.04
C GLU A 573 23.41 0.87 -13.98
N ARG A 574 23.16 1.07 -12.67
CA ARG A 574 23.80 0.31 -11.57
C ARG A 574 22.86 0.10 -10.38
N GLN A 575 21.69 -0.48 -10.62
CA GLN A 575 20.69 -0.71 -9.57
C GLN A 575 21.22 -1.61 -8.43
N ASP A 576 22.21 -2.44 -8.72
CA ASP A 576 22.93 -3.25 -7.73
C ASP A 576 23.68 -2.38 -6.69
N ILE A 577 24.26 -1.26 -7.11
CA ILE A 577 24.87 -0.28 -6.20
C ILE A 577 23.79 0.41 -5.38
N LEU A 578 22.71 0.84 -6.03
CA LEU A 578 21.59 1.50 -5.36
C LEU A 578 20.98 0.59 -4.28
N ALA A 579 20.84 -0.72 -4.55
CA ALA A 579 20.36 -1.72 -3.61
C ALA A 579 21.16 -1.75 -2.31
N VAL A 580 22.48 -1.52 -2.35
CA VAL A 580 23.32 -1.46 -1.15
C VAL A 580 22.92 -0.30 -0.26
N PHE A 581 22.75 0.89 -0.83
CA PHE A 581 22.38 2.10 -0.07
C PHE A 581 20.94 2.04 0.44
N VAL A 582 20.02 1.54 -0.37
CA VAL A 582 18.64 1.29 0.04
C VAL A 582 18.58 0.24 1.17
N GLY A 583 19.37 -0.82 1.07
CA GLY A 583 19.47 -1.86 2.11
C GLY A 583 19.96 -1.33 3.45
N GLN A 584 20.83 -0.32 3.47
CA GLN A 584 21.27 0.35 4.71
C GLN A 584 20.16 1.15 5.41
N LEU A 585 19.13 1.55 4.67
CA LEU A 585 17.98 2.31 5.19
C LEU A 585 16.80 1.40 5.55
N SER A 586 16.72 0.22 4.93
CA SER A 586 15.58 -0.69 5.01
C SER A 586 15.67 -1.57 6.25
N LYS A 587 14.52 -1.87 6.87
CA LYS A 587 14.46 -2.91 7.90
C LYS A 587 14.49 -4.29 7.23
N PRO A 588 15.18 -5.29 7.82
CA PRO A 588 15.09 -6.66 7.34
C PRO A 588 13.63 -7.16 7.29
N LEU A 589 13.28 -7.92 6.25
CA LEU A 589 11.95 -8.52 6.04
C LEU A 589 11.39 -9.22 7.30
N GLY A 590 12.23 -9.98 8.01
CA GLY A 590 11.83 -10.69 9.23
C GLY A 590 11.48 -9.77 10.42
N GLU A 591 11.97 -8.53 10.44
CA GLU A 591 11.67 -7.56 11.50
C GLU A 591 10.36 -6.78 11.24
N LEU A 592 9.85 -6.82 10.01
CA LEU A 592 8.62 -6.13 9.61
C LEU A 592 7.36 -6.90 10.01
N TYR A 593 7.47 -8.22 10.17
CA TYR A 593 6.42 -9.09 10.67
C TYR A 593 6.86 -9.75 11.97
N PRO A 594 6.76 -9.07 13.13
CA PRO A 594 7.20 -9.64 14.39
C PRO A 594 6.51 -10.99 14.61
N GLU A 595 7.27 -12.06 14.83
CA GLU A 595 6.77 -13.43 15.07
C GLU A 595 6.10 -13.52 16.44
N VAL A 596 4.88 -12.98 16.51
CA VAL A 596 4.10 -12.93 17.73
C VAL A 596 2.98 -13.95 17.58
N ILE A 597 3.23 -15.14 18.11
CA ILE A 597 2.28 -16.26 18.11
C ILE A 597 1.48 -16.23 19.41
N ARG A 598 0.16 -16.37 19.29
CA ARG A 598 -0.74 -16.50 20.42
C ARG A 598 -0.48 -17.80 21.19
N MET A 599 0.08 -17.69 22.40
CA MET A 599 0.07 -18.79 23.37
C MET A 599 -1.24 -18.73 24.17
N ARG A 600 -2.28 -19.46 23.74
CA ARG A 600 -3.43 -19.70 24.62
C ARG A 600 -2.98 -20.69 25.69
N ALA A 601 -2.75 -20.21 26.90
CA ALA A 601 -2.53 -21.09 28.03
C ALA A 601 -3.79 -21.97 28.20
N PRO A 602 -3.69 -23.31 28.10
CA PRO A 602 -4.79 -24.16 28.54
C PRO A 602 -5.03 -23.85 30.02
N ARG A 603 -6.28 -23.54 30.38
CA ARG A 603 -6.62 -23.45 31.81
C ARG A 603 -6.42 -24.83 32.41
N THR A 604 -5.53 -24.89 33.40
CA THR A 604 -5.36 -26.03 34.30
C THR A 604 -6.58 -26.19 35.20
#